data_AF-A0A7V9WMZ6-F1
#
_entry.id   AF-A0A7V9WMZ6-F1
#
_cell.length_a   1.000
_cell.length_b   1.000
_cell.length_c   1.000
_cell.angle_alpha   90.00
_cell.angle_beta   90.00
_cell.angle_gamma   90.00
#
_symmetry.space_group_name_H-M   'P 1'
#
loop_
_entity.id
_entity.type
_entity.pdbx_description
1 polymer ?
#
loop_
_entity_poly.entity_id
_entity_poly.type
_entity_poly.pdbx_seq_one_letter_code
_entity_poly.pdbx_strand_id
1 'polypeptide(L)'
;MWGVATDNVRAIPGYKMYLERSSGSRPAVYVAFVDLERREGSSVSGLVRAVSEEQLEELDRRERNYDRVEVTDQIEGVQRGRVWTYQGSAEGRERLRRGREAGTAVISRDYLEKVLAGFERLGADERRAFEESSVLGDLPVLDLERIDLPA
;
A
#
# COMPACT_ATOMS: atom_id res chain seq x y z
N MET A 1 -5.98 -1.28 7.29
CA MET A 1 -4.82 -1.01 8.18
C MET A 1 -3.60 -0.52 7.39
N TRP A 2 -2.55 -0.04 8.05
CA TRP A 2 -1.24 0.24 7.44
C TRP A 2 -0.25 -0.83 7.88
N GLY A 3 0.17 -1.70 6.95
CA GLY A 3 0.81 -2.97 7.33
C GLY A 3 2.22 -3.19 6.81
N VAL A 4 2.67 -2.45 5.81
CA VAL A 4 4.00 -2.61 5.22
C VAL A 4 4.67 -1.28 4.97
N ALA A 5 6.00 -1.31 4.80
CA ALA A 5 6.75 -0.14 4.41
C ALA A 5 7.83 -0.43 3.37
N THR A 6 8.15 0.58 2.59
CA THR A 6 9.37 0.63 1.76
C THR A 6 10.50 1.29 2.54
N ASP A 7 11.69 0.69 2.49
CA ASP A 7 12.92 1.31 2.97
C ASP A 7 13.35 2.41 1.98
N ASN A 8 13.24 3.68 2.39
CA ASN A 8 13.65 4.80 1.57
C ASN A 8 15.13 5.15 1.74
N VAL A 9 15.95 4.40 2.48
CA VAL A 9 17.40 4.60 2.56
C VAL A 9 18.11 3.96 1.37
N ARG A 10 17.64 2.80 0.92
CA ARG A 10 18.31 2.00 -0.13
C ARG A 10 17.73 2.29 -1.50
N ALA A 11 18.56 2.65 -2.48
CA ALA A 11 18.13 2.68 -3.88
C ALA A 11 18.08 1.24 -4.39
N ILE A 12 16.91 0.79 -4.85
CA ILE A 12 16.75 -0.51 -5.50
C ILE A 12 16.36 -0.22 -6.96
N PRO A 13 17.14 -0.67 -7.96
CA PRO A 13 16.77 -0.55 -9.36
C PRO A 13 15.37 -1.11 -9.66
N GLY A 14 14.62 -0.41 -10.50
CA GLY A 14 13.23 -0.75 -10.83
C GLY A 14 12.27 -0.60 -9.66
N TYR A 15 12.55 0.29 -8.70
CA TYR A 15 11.71 0.51 -7.54
C TYR A 15 11.54 1.98 -7.19
N LYS A 16 10.58 2.26 -6.30
CA LYS A 16 10.21 3.62 -5.89
C LYS A 16 11.18 4.20 -4.86
N MET A 17 11.49 5.48 -5.03
CA MET A 17 12.20 6.33 -4.08
C MET A 17 11.30 7.52 -3.73
N TYR A 18 11.49 8.08 -2.54
CA TYR A 18 10.78 9.25 -2.07
C TYR A 18 11.75 10.39 -1.77
N LEU A 19 11.45 11.58 -2.28
CA LEU A 19 12.18 12.82 -2.02
C LEU A 19 11.27 13.77 -1.23
N GLU A 20 11.84 14.49 -0.27
CA GLU A 20 11.13 15.59 0.39
C GLU A 20 10.93 16.71 -0.61
N ARG A 21 9.68 17.13 -0.82
CA ARG A 21 9.33 18.08 -1.90
C ARG A 21 9.97 19.46 -1.72
N SER A 22 10.11 19.91 -0.47
CA SER A 22 10.67 21.23 -0.16
C SER A 22 12.17 21.34 -0.41
N SER A 23 12.93 20.27 -0.13
CA SER A 23 14.40 20.27 -0.21
C SER A 23 14.96 19.46 -1.37
N GLY A 24 14.16 18.59 -1.99
CA GLY A 24 14.61 17.58 -2.94
C GLY A 24 15.47 16.48 -2.31
N SER A 25 15.66 16.50 -0.99
CA SER A 25 16.52 15.54 -0.30
C SER A 25 15.82 14.18 -0.15
N ARG A 26 16.60 13.12 0.00
CA ARG A 26 16.09 11.77 0.24
C ARG A 26 16.08 11.48 1.75
N PRO A 27 14.93 11.54 2.44
CA PRO A 27 14.90 11.28 3.87
C PRO A 27 15.16 9.80 4.17
N ALA A 28 15.90 9.54 5.25
CA ALA A 28 16.20 8.20 5.75
C ALA A 28 15.02 7.65 6.57
N VAL A 29 13.93 7.30 5.88
CA VAL A 29 12.66 6.90 6.47
C VAL A 29 12.13 5.59 5.88
N TYR A 30 11.15 5.00 6.55
CA TYR A 30 10.34 3.90 6.02
C TYR A 30 8.97 4.44 5.61
N VAL A 31 8.63 4.39 4.33
CA VAL A 31 7.34 4.90 3.84
C VAL A 31 6.29 3.79 3.93
N ALA A 32 5.27 3.99 4.75
CA ALA A 32 4.20 3.04 5.02
C ALA A 32 3.10 3.06 3.94
N PHE A 33 2.44 1.92 3.75
CA PHE A 33 1.34 1.74 2.79
C PHE A 33 0.16 0.98 3.43
N VAL A 34 -1.03 1.17 2.84
CA VAL A 34 -2.24 0.43 3.20
C VAL A 34 -2.04 -1.05 2.95
N ASP A 35 -2.61 -1.87 3.82
CA ASP A 35 -2.52 -3.33 3.75
C ASP A 35 -3.83 -3.99 4.19
N LEU A 36 -3.97 -5.26 3.81
CA LEU A 36 -5.05 -6.16 4.17
C LEU A 36 -4.58 -7.18 5.19
N GLU A 37 -5.39 -7.37 6.23
CA GLU A 37 -5.23 -8.43 7.22
C GLU A 37 -6.43 -9.38 7.11
N ARG A 38 -6.18 -10.69 7.16
CA ARG A 38 -7.28 -11.66 7.23
C ARG A 38 -7.90 -11.58 8.62
N ARG A 39 -9.21 -11.33 8.65
CA ARG A 39 -10.01 -11.32 9.87
C ARG A 39 -11.36 -11.95 9.58
N GLU A 40 -11.75 -12.93 10.38
CA GLU A 40 -13.04 -13.60 10.24
C GLU A 40 -14.19 -12.60 10.44
N GLY A 41 -15.24 -12.74 9.64
CA GLY A 41 -16.43 -11.88 9.69
C GLY A 41 -16.18 -10.43 9.26
N SER A 42 -15.02 -10.12 8.66
CA SER A 42 -14.70 -8.78 8.16
C SER A 42 -14.60 -8.78 6.64
N SER A 43 -15.01 -7.68 6.03
CA SER A 43 -14.88 -7.43 4.60
C SER A 43 -14.37 -6.01 4.36
N VAL A 44 -13.84 -5.78 3.16
CA VAL A 44 -13.45 -4.44 2.68
C VAL A 44 -13.92 -4.27 1.26
N SER A 45 -14.30 -3.05 0.92
CA SER A 45 -14.65 -2.70 -0.46
C SER A 45 -13.40 -2.60 -1.33
N GLY A 46 -13.54 -3.00 -2.59
CA GLY A 46 -12.44 -3.00 -3.54
C GLY A 46 -12.94 -3.02 -4.99
N LEU A 47 -12.00 -2.93 -5.92
CA LEU A 47 -12.28 -3.00 -7.35
C LEU A 47 -11.58 -4.23 -7.94
N VAL A 48 -12.34 -5.05 -8.65
CA VAL A 48 -11.79 -6.12 -9.50
C VAL A 48 -11.57 -5.57 -10.90
N ARG A 49 -10.34 -5.72 -11.42
CA ARG A 49 -9.97 -5.31 -12.78
C ARG A 49 -9.40 -6.50 -13.54
N ALA A 50 -9.93 -6.77 -14.72
CA ALA A 50 -9.35 -7.76 -15.62
C ALA A 50 -7.95 -7.33 -16.07
N VAL A 51 -7.00 -8.26 -16.05
CA VAL A 51 -5.62 -8.04 -16.47
C VAL A 51 -5.12 -9.23 -17.29
N SER A 52 -4.19 -8.99 -18.20
CA SER A 52 -3.43 -10.05 -18.87
C SER A 52 -2.39 -10.66 -17.93
N GLU A 53 -1.76 -11.76 -18.35
CA GLU A 53 -0.68 -12.40 -17.59
C GLU A 53 0.54 -11.47 -17.47
N GLU A 54 0.90 -10.77 -18.55
CA GLU A 54 2.00 -9.79 -18.56
C GLU A 54 1.74 -8.62 -17.61
N GLN A 55 0.50 -8.11 -17.60
CA GLN A 55 0.08 -7.06 -16.66
C GLN A 55 0.11 -7.55 -15.21
N LEU A 56 -0.18 -8.83 -14.98
CA LEU A 56 -0.10 -9.42 -13.66
C LEU A 56 1.37 -9.51 -13.19
N GLU A 57 2.30 -9.89 -14.06
CA GLU A 57 3.74 -9.86 -13.74
C GLU A 57 4.26 -8.45 -13.48
N GLU A 58 3.76 -7.44 -14.21
CA GLU A 58 4.07 -6.03 -13.94
C GLU A 58 3.60 -5.60 -12.55
N LEU A 59 2.41 -6.05 -12.14
CA LEU A 59 1.91 -5.82 -10.79
C LEU A 59 2.80 -6.53 -9.76
N ASP A 60 3.21 -7.78 -9.97
CA ASP A 60 4.13 -8.49 -9.07
C ASP A 60 5.44 -7.70 -8.86
N ARG A 61 6.02 -7.17 -9.94
CA ARG A 61 7.25 -6.35 -9.87
C ARG A 61 7.05 -5.04 -9.13
N ARG A 62 5.85 -4.44 -9.22
CA ARG A 62 5.49 -3.18 -8.55
C ARG A 62 5.22 -3.39 -7.05
N GLU A 63 4.54 -4.48 -6.70
CA GLU A 63 4.02 -4.77 -5.36
C GLU A 63 5.04 -5.51 -4.45
N ARG A 64 6.33 -5.18 -4.53
CA ARG A 64 7.42 -5.88 -3.82
C ARG A 64 7.32 -6.00 -2.29
N ASN A 65 6.42 -5.25 -1.65
CA ASN A 65 6.18 -5.38 -0.20
C ASN A 65 5.03 -6.34 0.13
N TYR A 66 4.47 -7.00 -0.86
CA TYR A 66 3.28 -7.82 -0.74
C TYR A 66 3.50 -9.18 -1.40
N ASP A 67 2.83 -10.18 -0.84
CA ASP A 67 2.65 -11.48 -1.44
C ASP A 67 1.35 -11.49 -2.24
N ARG A 68 1.40 -12.03 -3.45
CA ARG A 68 0.20 -12.25 -4.26
C ARG A 68 -0.58 -13.44 -3.69
N VAL A 69 -1.86 -13.22 -3.38
CA VAL A 69 -2.74 -14.23 -2.78
C VAL A 69 -4.02 -14.40 -3.59
N GLU A 70 -4.43 -15.65 -3.79
CA GLU A 70 -5.69 -15.96 -4.47
C GLU A 70 -6.86 -15.69 -3.52
N VAL A 71 -7.87 -14.98 -4.01
CA VAL A 71 -9.07 -14.61 -3.26
C VAL A 71 -10.34 -14.88 -4.06
N THR A 72 -10.28 -15.73 -5.09
CA THR A 72 -11.39 -16.06 -5.99
C THR A 72 -12.70 -16.36 -5.25
N ASP A 73 -12.63 -17.16 -4.18
CA ASP A 73 -13.80 -17.58 -3.40
C ASP A 73 -14.19 -16.61 -2.27
N GLN A 74 -13.47 -15.49 -2.14
CA GLN A 74 -13.67 -14.46 -1.10
C GLN A 74 -14.27 -13.17 -1.68
N ILE A 75 -14.60 -13.13 -2.98
CA ILE A 75 -15.21 -11.98 -3.63
C ILE A 75 -16.72 -12.19 -3.74
N GLU A 76 -17.48 -11.23 -3.23
CA GLU A 76 -18.92 -11.15 -3.43
C GLU A 76 -19.24 -10.72 -4.87
N GLY A 77 -20.15 -11.46 -5.53
CA GLY A 77 -20.57 -11.18 -6.90
C GLY A 77 -20.16 -12.27 -7.91
N VAL A 78 -20.38 -11.98 -9.19
CA VAL A 78 -20.05 -12.91 -10.28
C VAL A 78 -18.72 -12.49 -10.91
N GLN A 79 -17.66 -13.23 -10.63
CA GLN A 79 -16.37 -13.11 -11.30
C GLN A 79 -16.20 -14.15 -12.41
N ARG A 80 -15.50 -13.76 -13.48
CA ARG A 80 -15.00 -14.68 -14.51
C ARG A 80 -13.50 -14.88 -14.28
N GLY A 81 -13.12 -16.07 -13.83
CA GLY A 81 -11.71 -16.45 -13.64
C GLY A 81 -11.19 -16.26 -12.21
N ARG A 82 -9.87 -16.43 -12.05
CA ARG A 82 -9.19 -16.30 -10.75
C ARG A 82 -9.01 -14.84 -10.37
N VAL A 83 -9.24 -14.52 -9.10
CA VAL A 83 -9.03 -13.18 -8.54
C VAL A 83 -7.84 -13.21 -7.59
N TRP A 84 -6.92 -12.27 -7.77
CA TRP A 84 -5.74 -12.10 -6.95
C TRP A 84 -5.77 -10.75 -6.25
N THR A 85 -5.22 -10.71 -5.05
CA THR A 85 -4.90 -9.45 -4.34
C THR A 85 -3.48 -9.53 -3.78
N TYR A 86 -3.03 -8.42 -3.20
CA TYR A 86 -1.69 -8.26 -2.63
C TYR A 86 -1.82 -8.02 -1.13
N GLN A 87 -1.26 -8.94 -0.33
CA GLN A 87 -1.26 -8.89 1.13
C GLN A 87 0.17 -8.69 1.64
N GLY A 88 0.35 -7.86 2.65
CA GLY A 88 1.67 -7.44 3.12
C GLY A 88 2.57 -8.63 3.46
N SER A 89 3.75 -8.67 2.83
CA SER A 89 4.71 -9.75 3.00
C SER A 89 5.43 -9.64 4.35
N ALA A 90 6.02 -10.74 4.81
CA ALA A 90 6.79 -10.77 6.05
C ALA A 90 7.90 -9.69 6.06
N GLU A 91 8.59 -9.51 4.94
CA GLU A 91 9.63 -8.47 4.82
C GLU A 91 9.06 -7.05 4.84
N GLY A 92 7.95 -6.81 4.15
CA GLY A 92 7.28 -5.52 4.13
C GLY A 92 6.81 -5.10 5.53
N ARG A 93 6.26 -6.05 6.29
CA ARG A 93 5.84 -5.87 7.69
C ARG A 93 7.04 -5.60 8.60
N GLU A 94 8.13 -6.35 8.43
CA GLU A 94 9.36 -6.16 9.21
C GLU A 94 9.99 -4.78 8.98
N ARG A 95 9.98 -4.27 7.73
CA ARG A 95 10.40 -2.89 7.44
C ARG A 95 9.57 -1.87 8.20
N LEU A 96 8.25 -2.02 8.22
CA LEU A 96 7.37 -1.13 8.96
C LEU A 96 7.64 -1.19 10.48
N ARG A 97 7.82 -2.40 11.03
CA ARG A 97 8.16 -2.60 12.45
C ARG A 97 9.44 -1.86 12.82
N ARG A 98 10.52 -2.06 12.06
CA ARG A 98 11.81 -1.36 12.28
C ARG A 98 11.67 0.15 12.19
N GLY A 99 10.92 0.65 11.20
CA GLY A 99 10.67 2.08 11.06
C GLY A 99 9.92 2.65 12.26
N ARG A 100 8.90 1.94 12.78
CA ARG A 100 8.17 2.38 13.98
C ARG A 100 9.08 2.40 15.21
N GLU A 101 9.86 1.35 15.44
CA GLU A 101 10.78 1.26 16.59
C GLU A 101 11.86 2.34 16.57
N ALA A 102 12.33 2.70 15.37
CA ALA A 102 13.33 3.76 15.20
C ALA A 102 12.72 5.18 15.13
N GLY A 103 11.39 5.34 15.16
CA GLY A 103 10.74 6.64 14.97
C GLY A 103 10.92 7.23 13.56
N THR A 104 11.10 6.37 12.56
CA THR A 104 11.38 6.73 11.15
C THR A 104 10.33 6.22 10.16
N ALA A 105 9.26 5.57 10.62
CA ALA A 105 8.13 5.20 9.77
C ALA A 105 7.23 6.42 9.52
N VAL A 106 6.90 6.69 8.25
CA VAL A 106 6.12 7.86 7.83
C VAL A 106 5.12 7.48 6.74
N ILE A 107 4.15 8.36 6.48
CA ILE A 107 3.23 8.25 5.36
C ILE A 107 3.49 9.41 4.40
N SER A 108 3.49 9.15 3.10
CA SER A 108 3.51 10.21 2.09
C SER A 108 2.13 10.88 2.02
N ARG A 109 2.09 12.21 2.12
CA ARG A 109 0.86 13.03 2.00
C ARG A 109 0.11 12.73 0.71
N ASP A 110 0.79 12.78 -0.43
CA ASP A 110 0.20 12.50 -1.74
C ASP A 110 -0.45 11.12 -1.81
N TYR A 111 0.16 10.11 -1.17
CA TYR A 111 -0.40 8.76 -1.14
C TYR A 111 -1.66 8.72 -0.27
N LEU A 112 -1.60 9.29 0.95
CA LEU A 112 -2.75 9.36 1.85
C LEU A 112 -3.94 10.05 1.16
N GLU A 113 -3.73 11.23 0.59
CA GLU A 113 -4.77 11.99 -0.10
C GLU A 113 -5.40 11.22 -1.27
N LYS A 114 -4.60 10.50 -2.07
CA LYS A 114 -5.10 9.65 -3.16
C LYS A 114 -5.97 8.51 -2.65
N VAL A 115 -5.56 7.83 -1.57
CA VAL A 115 -6.35 6.76 -0.95
C VAL A 115 -7.68 7.31 -0.43
N LEU A 116 -7.62 8.38 0.33
CA LEU A 116 -8.78 9.07 0.90
C LEU A 116 -9.76 9.54 -0.18
N ALA A 117 -9.26 10.15 -1.25
CA ALA A 117 -10.08 10.56 -2.39
C ALA A 117 -10.63 9.38 -3.20
N GLY A 118 -9.99 8.21 -3.14
CA GLY A 118 -10.50 6.97 -3.72
C GLY A 118 -11.78 6.52 -3.03
N PHE A 119 -11.74 6.39 -1.69
CA PHE A 119 -12.90 6.01 -0.89
C PHE A 119 -14.00 7.08 -0.89
N GLU A 120 -13.64 8.36 -0.92
CA GLU A 120 -14.62 9.45 -1.06
C GLU A 120 -15.51 9.29 -2.30
N ARG A 121 -14.92 8.84 -3.43
CA ARG A 121 -15.67 8.59 -4.67
C ARG A 121 -16.58 7.38 -4.62
N LEU A 122 -16.35 6.44 -3.70
CA LEU A 122 -17.21 5.29 -3.48
C LEU A 122 -18.42 5.64 -2.59
N GLY A 123 -18.31 6.70 -1.81
CA GLY A 123 -19.39 7.24 -0.97
C GLY A 123 -19.00 7.39 0.48
N ALA A 124 -19.84 8.11 1.24
CA ALA A 124 -19.57 8.46 2.64
C ALA A 124 -19.45 7.21 3.56
N ASP A 125 -20.20 6.16 3.28
CA ASP A 125 -20.17 4.93 4.10
C ASP A 125 -18.87 4.15 3.87
N GLU A 126 -18.42 4.05 2.61
CA GLU A 126 -17.13 3.44 2.26
C GLU A 126 -15.95 4.23 2.82
N ARG A 127 -16.07 5.56 2.81
CA ARG A 127 -15.10 6.43 3.45
C ARG A 127 -14.99 6.16 4.95
N ARG A 128 -16.13 6.09 5.65
CA ARG A 128 -16.17 5.81 7.09
C ARG A 128 -15.60 4.44 7.42
N ALA A 129 -15.99 3.41 6.66
CA ALA A 129 -15.49 2.05 6.83
C ALA A 129 -13.97 1.96 6.63
N PHE A 130 -13.41 2.70 5.67
CA PHE A 130 -11.97 2.81 5.51
C PHE A 130 -11.29 3.45 6.72
N GLU A 131 -11.81 4.58 7.23
CA GLU A 131 -11.23 5.27 8.38
C GLU A 131 -11.24 4.39 9.65
N GLU A 132 -12.33 3.67 9.90
CA GLU A 132 -12.47 2.75 11.03
C GLU A 132 -11.53 1.55 10.94
N SER A 133 -11.30 1.01 9.73
CA SER A 133 -10.45 -0.17 9.49
C SER A 133 -8.98 0.15 9.23
N SER A 134 -8.64 1.42 8.96
CA SER A 134 -7.31 1.86 8.53
C SER A 134 -6.70 2.91 9.43
N VAL A 135 -6.68 2.59 10.72
CA VAL A 135 -5.98 3.36 11.75
C VAL A 135 -4.54 3.65 11.32
N LEU A 136 -4.24 4.92 11.09
CA LEU A 136 -2.90 5.44 10.77
C LEU A 136 -1.94 5.21 11.94
N GLY A 137 -2.47 5.26 13.17
CA GLY A 137 -1.70 5.36 14.40
C GLY A 137 -0.93 6.67 14.46
N ASP A 138 0.19 6.69 15.17
CA ASP A 138 1.04 7.88 15.33
C ASP A 138 2.04 8.10 14.18
N LEU A 139 1.77 7.57 12.98
CA LEU A 139 2.67 7.71 11.85
C LEU A 139 2.66 9.17 11.33
N PRO A 140 3.81 9.88 11.34
CA PRO A 140 3.89 11.22 10.79
C PRO A 140 3.60 11.22 9.28
N VAL A 141 2.93 12.27 8.81
CA VAL A 141 2.68 12.50 7.38
C VAL A 141 3.70 13.51 6.86
N LEU A 142 4.49 13.10 5.87
CA LEU A 142 5.49 13.95 5.22
C LEU A 142 5.08 14.31 3.79
N ASP A 143 5.47 15.51 3.34
CA ASP A 143 5.32 15.93 1.94
C ASP A 143 6.45 15.32 1.10
N LEU A 144 6.16 14.16 0.50
CA LEU A 144 7.11 13.35 -0.24
C LEU A 144 6.65 13.18 -1.69
N GLU A 145 7.56 13.45 -2.61
CA GLU A 145 7.43 13.12 -4.02
C GLU A 145 7.94 11.70 -4.30
N ARG A 146 7.12 10.87 -4.97
CA ARG A 146 7.52 9.54 -5.43
C ARG A 146 8.23 9.64 -6.77
N ILE A 147 9.43 9.08 -6.85
CA ILE A 147 10.21 8.87 -8.08
C ILE A 147 10.27 7.37 -8.35
N ASP A 148 9.80 6.92 -9.51
CA ASP A 148 9.96 5.54 -9.96
C ASP A 148 11.31 5.40 -10.69
N LEU A 149 12.21 4.57 -10.16
CA LEU A 149 13.53 4.35 -10.77
C LEU A 149 13.41 3.38 -11.95
N PRO A 150 14.18 3.58 -13.03
CA PRO A 150 14.26 2.61 -14.12
C PRO A 150 14.82 1.28 -13.62
N ALA A 151 14.39 0.20 -14.28
CA ALA A 151 14.84 -1.17 -14.01
C ALA A 151 16.31 -1.38 -14.40
#